data_AF-A0A504JAD0-F1
#
_entry.id   AF-A0A504JAD0-F1
#
_cell.length_a   1.000
_cell.length_b   1.000
_cell.length_c   1.000
_cell.angle_alpha   90.00
_cell.angle_beta   90.00
_cell.angle_gamma   90.00
#
_symmetry.space_group_name_H-M   'P 1'
#
loop_
_entity.id
_entity.type
_entity.pdbx_description
1 polymer ?
#
loop_
_entity_poly.entity_id
_entity_poly.type
_entity_poly.pdbx_seq_one_letter_code
_entity_poly.pdbx_strand_id
1 'polypeptide(L)'
;MKINNMAIKTITVFVIVFAFFACDDDFNSVGSEVIGDVNFEENTYSAVPVAYSKRFNRVRTNSLIREVNGTQLVPHANLLGIYNDPVYGKSTYSILSQVVPTPSRFPLTFGANPVLDSVVISLPYFSTITESPTANNPATIYGLDSVYGGQPFRLSIFQSDFFLRDFDPTSNDGQVYYSNDISSNFPEDQIENSSNLLRTIESFVPSPGERALDEFDVNNNDSLIETTRETPRLRVVFSKNRPEDQLIVERFKKQFLDKVGNIVLSNTNNFINYYRGIYFKAEDISGGGNLLYVNMADARMTLYYNSETSSTTDGDARQTGELELLFSNAIINGMNTEFNSDIATALLPENQDKVNGEESLYLKGGDGSFAVIDLFSGQITNENGEQENELDFLRRQNWLINEANLRLYVDQEKMTSGGSTEPERIYVFDLETGAVLADYALDITLFGLQNFDAPLFSIPSHLGRLSRQSDGRGEFYNIRLTQHVINLLNGDTDNIKIGVAVSQNVNSTTLAIGDTPEKEREVIPTSSIVSHEGTILYGNGNDVPESKRLQLEILYTSEKDN
;
A
#
# COMPACT_ATOMS: atom_id res chain seq x y z
N MET A 1 -22.93 -8.36 -94.87
CA MET A 1 -22.96 -8.56 -93.40
C MET A 1 -22.14 -7.55 -92.58
N LYS A 2 -21.83 -6.33 -93.08
CA LYS A 2 -21.03 -5.34 -92.32
C LYS A 2 -21.85 -4.36 -91.46
N ILE A 3 -23.18 -4.29 -91.64
CA ILE A 3 -24.05 -3.35 -90.91
C ILE A 3 -24.32 -3.82 -89.45
N ASN A 4 -24.32 -5.14 -89.18
CA ASN A 4 -24.63 -5.65 -87.83
C ASN A 4 -23.52 -5.41 -86.80
N ASN A 5 -22.25 -5.40 -87.19
CA ASN A 5 -21.15 -5.14 -86.23
C ASN A 5 -21.01 -3.68 -85.85
N MET A 6 -21.42 -2.74 -86.71
CA MET A 6 -21.41 -1.31 -86.37
C MET A 6 -22.57 -0.99 -85.42
N ALA A 7 -23.78 -1.49 -85.70
CA ALA A 7 -24.93 -1.30 -84.84
C ALA A 7 -24.73 -1.89 -83.44
N ILE A 8 -24.18 -3.10 -83.33
CA ILE A 8 -23.89 -3.72 -82.02
C ILE A 8 -22.86 -2.89 -81.24
N LYS A 9 -21.78 -2.42 -81.88
CA LYS A 9 -20.78 -1.57 -81.21
C LYS A 9 -21.36 -0.24 -80.75
N THR A 10 -22.22 0.39 -81.55
CA THR A 10 -22.88 1.65 -81.17
C THR A 10 -23.84 1.44 -80.00
N ILE A 11 -24.59 0.34 -79.98
CA ILE A 11 -25.50 -0.01 -78.87
C ILE A 11 -24.71 -0.33 -77.60
N THR A 12 -23.60 -1.08 -77.69
CA THR A 12 -22.77 -1.39 -76.51
C THR A 12 -22.15 -0.14 -75.91
N VAL A 13 -21.68 0.80 -76.73
CA VAL A 13 -21.17 2.10 -76.25
C VAL A 13 -22.30 2.92 -75.62
N PHE A 14 -23.50 2.92 -76.18
CA PHE A 14 -24.65 3.61 -75.60
C PHE A 14 -25.07 3.03 -74.25
N VAL A 15 -25.07 1.69 -74.11
CA VAL A 15 -25.40 1.00 -72.84
C VAL A 15 -24.35 1.28 -71.78
N ILE A 16 -23.05 1.30 -72.12
CA ILE A 16 -21.99 1.62 -71.17
C ILE A 16 -22.09 3.08 -70.73
N VAL A 17 -22.35 4.01 -71.64
CA VAL A 17 -22.53 5.44 -71.29
C VAL A 17 -23.75 5.64 -70.39
N PHE A 18 -24.88 4.98 -70.66
CA PHE A 18 -26.06 5.07 -69.79
C PHE A 18 -25.87 4.35 -68.44
N ALA A 19 -25.04 3.32 -68.36
CA ALA A 19 -24.71 2.68 -67.08
C ALA A 19 -23.91 3.60 -66.14
N PHE A 20 -23.14 4.56 -66.67
CA PHE A 20 -22.47 5.59 -65.87
C PHE A 20 -23.37 6.78 -65.51
N PHE A 21 -24.46 7.02 -66.25
CA PHE A 21 -25.46 8.07 -65.93
C PHE A 21 -26.65 7.57 -65.10
N ALA A 22 -26.79 6.25 -64.90
CA ALA A 22 -27.84 5.65 -64.07
C ALA A 22 -27.41 5.44 -62.60
N CYS A 23 -26.14 5.71 -62.27
CA CYS A 23 -25.74 5.96 -60.90
C CYS A 23 -26.01 7.44 -60.58
N ASP A 24 -27.29 7.76 -60.37
CA ASP A 24 -27.62 8.90 -59.52
C ASP A 24 -27.17 8.54 -58.11
N ASP A 25 -26.28 9.32 -57.50
CA ASP A 25 -25.93 9.26 -56.07
C ASP A 25 -27.05 9.88 -55.21
N ASP A 26 -28.31 9.78 -55.64
CA ASP A 26 -29.45 10.09 -54.79
C ASP A 26 -29.69 8.88 -53.88
N PHE A 27 -29.09 8.95 -52.69
CA PHE A 27 -29.60 8.24 -51.53
C PHE A 27 -31.05 8.72 -51.32
N ASN A 28 -32.01 7.99 -51.90
CA ASN A 28 -33.40 8.05 -51.47
C ASN A 28 -33.41 7.67 -49.99
N SER A 29 -33.47 8.68 -49.14
CA SER A 29 -33.54 8.60 -47.69
C SER A 29 -34.94 8.14 -47.28
N VAL A 30 -35.31 6.93 -47.69
CA VAL A 30 -36.46 6.23 -47.13
C VAL A 30 -36.06 5.79 -45.72
N GLY A 31 -36.19 6.74 -44.78
CA GLY A 31 -35.85 6.58 -43.37
C GLY A 31 -35.41 7.86 -42.65
N SER A 32 -35.03 8.95 -43.35
CA SER A 32 -34.62 10.20 -42.66
C SER A 32 -35.79 11.00 -42.09
N GLU A 33 -37.02 10.80 -42.58
CA GLU A 33 -38.22 11.44 -42.03
C GLU A 33 -38.78 10.76 -40.76
N VAL A 34 -38.20 9.64 -40.31
CA VAL A 34 -38.63 8.94 -39.09
C VAL A 34 -37.81 9.36 -37.86
N ILE A 35 -36.62 9.93 -38.07
CA ILE A 35 -35.81 10.53 -37.02
C ILE A 35 -35.88 12.03 -37.28
N GLY A 36 -36.80 12.72 -36.58
CA GLY A 36 -36.81 14.18 -36.55
C GLY A 36 -35.44 14.73 -36.15
N ASP A 37 -35.20 16.02 -36.39
CA ASP A 37 -33.94 16.68 -36.01
C ASP A 37 -33.47 16.20 -34.64
N VAL A 38 -32.21 15.77 -34.57
CA VAL A 38 -31.62 15.33 -33.31
C VAL A 38 -31.52 16.56 -32.41
N ASN A 39 -32.48 16.71 -31.51
CA ASN A 39 -32.65 17.84 -30.59
C ASN A 39 -31.69 17.78 -29.39
N PHE A 40 -30.66 16.94 -29.46
CA PHE A 40 -29.66 16.80 -28.41
C PHE A 40 -28.29 17.20 -28.95
N GLU A 41 -27.47 17.77 -28.08
CA GLU A 41 -26.06 18.07 -28.34
C GLU A 41 -25.18 17.52 -27.22
N GLU A 42 -23.94 17.18 -27.57
CA GLU A 42 -22.93 16.73 -26.64
C GLU A 42 -21.94 17.87 -26.40
N ASN A 43 -21.76 18.25 -25.15
CA ASN A 43 -20.89 19.34 -24.73
C ASN A 43 -20.00 18.89 -23.56
N THR A 44 -18.95 19.68 -23.30
CA THR A 44 -18.06 19.50 -22.16
C THR A 44 -18.11 20.71 -21.26
N TYR A 45 -18.30 20.48 -19.96
CA TYR A 45 -18.15 21.49 -18.91
C TYR A 45 -16.88 21.19 -18.10
N SER A 46 -16.01 22.19 -17.92
CA SER A 46 -14.80 22.08 -17.10
C SER A 46 -15.00 22.82 -15.79
N ALA A 47 -15.25 22.08 -14.71
CA ALA A 47 -15.26 22.64 -13.36
C ALA A 47 -13.82 22.74 -12.83
N VAL A 48 -13.55 23.76 -12.01
CA VAL A 48 -12.24 23.95 -11.36
C VAL A 48 -12.37 23.65 -9.86
N PRO A 49 -11.98 22.45 -9.41
CA PRO A 49 -12.02 22.10 -7.99
C PRO A 49 -11.05 22.97 -7.18
N VAL A 50 -11.31 23.10 -5.88
CA VAL A 50 -10.33 23.62 -4.92
C VAL A 50 -9.57 22.44 -4.31
N ALA A 51 -8.25 22.42 -4.44
CA ALA A 51 -7.43 21.33 -3.94
C ALA A 51 -6.22 21.81 -3.14
N TYR A 52 -5.88 21.10 -2.08
CA TYR A 52 -4.74 21.43 -1.21
C TYR A 52 -4.19 20.19 -0.50
N SER A 53 -2.97 20.27 0.01
CA SER A 53 -2.26 19.17 0.66
C SER A 53 -2.39 19.22 2.18
N LYS A 54 -2.49 18.06 2.82
CA LYS A 54 -2.43 17.89 4.27
C LYS A 54 -1.31 16.93 4.65
N ARG A 55 -0.52 17.32 5.66
CA ARG A 55 0.52 16.47 6.26
C ARG A 55 0.04 15.85 7.57
N PHE A 56 0.39 14.59 7.79
CA PHE A 56 0.22 13.93 9.08
C PHE A 56 1.35 14.32 10.05
N ASN A 57 0.97 14.50 11.31
CA ASN A 57 1.91 14.50 12.43
C ASN A 57 2.28 13.07 12.84
N ARG A 58 1.28 12.18 12.77
CA ARG A 58 1.41 10.76 13.09
C ARG A 58 0.22 9.98 12.53
N VAL A 59 0.43 8.69 12.26
CA VAL A 59 -0.61 7.77 11.78
C VAL A 59 -0.66 6.53 12.66
N ARG A 60 -1.83 5.91 12.82
CA ARG A 60 -1.94 4.61 13.49
C ARG A 60 -1.16 3.56 12.70
N THR A 61 -0.30 2.79 13.37
CA THR A 61 0.50 1.75 12.71
C THR A 61 0.29 0.36 13.28
N ASN A 62 -0.43 0.23 14.40
CA ASN A 62 -0.77 -1.09 14.94
C ASN A 62 -2.06 -1.65 14.37
N SER A 63 -2.06 -2.97 14.18
CA SER A 63 -3.23 -3.75 13.73
C SER A 63 -3.78 -3.27 12.39
N LEU A 64 -2.90 -2.80 11.49
CA LEU A 64 -3.28 -2.50 10.11
C LEU A 64 -3.62 -3.83 9.42
N ILE A 65 -4.86 -3.94 8.96
CA ILE A 65 -5.39 -5.11 8.26
C ILE A 65 -5.76 -4.74 6.82
N ARG A 66 -5.77 -5.73 5.94
CA ARG A 66 -6.31 -5.63 4.57
C ARG A 66 -7.27 -6.76 4.30
N GLU A 67 -8.15 -6.56 3.33
CA GLU A 67 -8.98 -7.59 2.75
C GLU A 67 -8.23 -8.38 1.67
N VAL A 68 -8.37 -9.70 1.70
CA VAL A 68 -7.91 -10.64 0.67
C VAL A 68 -9.12 -11.44 0.21
N ASN A 69 -9.27 -11.58 -1.10
CA ASN A 69 -10.41 -12.28 -1.72
C ASN A 69 -11.78 -11.75 -1.23
N GLY A 70 -11.86 -10.43 -0.98
CA GLY A 70 -13.09 -9.70 -0.64
C GLY A 70 -13.72 -10.00 0.71
N THR A 71 -13.15 -10.91 1.51
CA THR A 71 -13.78 -11.37 2.76
C THR A 71 -12.79 -11.69 3.87
N GLN A 72 -11.55 -12.06 3.55
CA GLN A 72 -10.57 -12.47 4.54
C GLN A 72 -9.74 -11.28 5.00
N LEU A 73 -9.82 -10.95 6.28
CA LEU A 73 -8.97 -9.93 6.90
C LEU A 73 -7.63 -10.55 7.30
N VAL A 74 -6.54 -10.00 6.76
CA VAL A 74 -5.17 -10.39 7.11
C VAL A 74 -4.34 -9.17 7.49
N PRO A 75 -3.32 -9.30 8.35
CA PRO A 75 -2.41 -8.20 8.63
C PRO A 75 -1.74 -7.66 7.36
N HIS A 76 -1.57 -6.34 7.31
CA HIS A 76 -0.63 -5.73 6.38
C HIS A 76 0.81 -6.16 6.69
N ALA A 77 1.69 -6.00 5.70
CA ALA A 77 3.12 -6.11 5.92
C ALA A 77 3.61 -4.96 6.82
N ASN A 78 4.65 -5.22 7.60
CA ASN A 78 5.36 -4.19 8.35
C ASN A 78 6.64 -3.79 7.62
N LEU A 79 7.00 -2.52 7.72
CA LEU A 79 8.15 -1.93 7.06
C LEU A 79 9.35 -1.92 8.01
N LEU A 80 10.53 -2.28 7.51
CA LEU A 80 11.79 -2.21 8.26
C LEU A 80 12.88 -1.64 7.35
N GLY A 81 13.66 -0.69 7.84
CA GLY A 81 14.81 -0.15 7.12
C GLY A 81 14.65 1.32 6.77
N ILE A 82 15.27 1.73 5.68
CA ILE A 82 15.36 3.13 5.26
C ILE A 82 14.99 3.24 3.79
N TYR A 83 14.05 4.13 3.50
CA TYR A 83 13.72 4.52 2.15
C TYR A 83 14.17 5.95 1.91
N ASN A 84 15.04 6.14 0.92
CA ASN A 84 15.44 7.46 0.47
C ASN A 84 14.65 7.81 -0.79
N ASP A 85 13.57 8.56 -0.61
CA ASP A 85 12.75 9.06 -1.70
C ASP A 85 13.52 10.19 -2.41
N PRO A 86 13.71 10.10 -3.75
CA PRO A 86 14.56 11.06 -4.44
C PRO A 86 13.96 12.47 -4.50
N VAL A 87 12.67 12.64 -4.20
CA VAL A 87 11.96 13.92 -4.20
C VAL A 87 11.56 14.32 -2.78
N TYR A 88 11.00 13.40 -2.00
CA TYR A 88 10.46 13.70 -0.68
C TYR A 88 11.50 13.73 0.43
N GLY A 89 12.60 13.00 0.30
CA GLY A 89 13.60 12.85 1.35
C GLY A 89 13.54 11.48 2.04
N LYS A 90 14.03 11.41 3.28
CA LYS A 90 14.34 10.13 3.92
C LYS A 90 13.23 9.67 4.87
N SER A 91 12.84 8.41 4.77
CA SER A 91 11.91 7.76 5.70
C SER A 91 12.59 6.57 6.39
N THR A 92 12.54 6.54 7.73
CA THR A 92 13.10 5.46 8.55
C THR A 92 11.98 4.65 9.19
N TYR A 93 12.06 3.32 9.09
CA TYR A 93 11.05 2.38 9.57
C TYR A 93 11.66 1.38 10.54
N SER A 94 11.08 1.29 11.74
CA SER A 94 11.46 0.34 12.79
C SER A 94 10.23 -0.49 13.22
N ILE A 95 10.45 -1.67 13.80
CA ILE A 95 9.36 -2.55 14.24
C ILE A 95 9.50 -2.86 15.72
N LEU A 96 8.48 -2.56 16.51
CA LEU A 96 8.35 -3.08 17.89
C LEU A 96 7.20 -4.08 17.91
N SER A 97 7.48 -5.29 18.40
CA SER A 97 6.49 -6.37 18.36
C SER A 97 6.54 -7.22 19.62
N GLN A 98 5.36 -7.57 20.14
CA GLN A 98 5.24 -8.63 21.12
C GLN A 98 5.51 -10.00 20.49
N VAL A 99 6.04 -10.92 21.29
CA VAL A 99 6.20 -12.32 20.90
C VAL A 99 5.50 -13.21 21.89
N VAL A 100 4.77 -14.20 21.40
CA VAL A 100 3.90 -15.04 22.24
C VAL A 100 3.92 -16.48 21.73
N PRO A 101 4.05 -17.50 22.60
CA PRO A 101 3.80 -18.88 22.20
C PRO A 101 2.33 -19.10 21.85
N THR A 102 2.05 -20.08 21.01
CA THR A 102 0.67 -20.52 20.78
C THR A 102 0.00 -20.90 22.13
N PRO A 103 -1.24 -20.44 22.42
CA PRO A 103 -1.88 -20.67 23.72
C PRO A 103 -1.93 -22.13 24.17
N SER A 104 -2.02 -23.08 23.23
CA SER A 104 -2.00 -24.53 23.49
C SER A 104 -0.67 -25.07 24.05
N ARG A 105 0.40 -24.26 24.04
CA ARG A 105 1.71 -24.63 24.60
C ARG A 105 1.82 -24.38 26.10
N PHE A 106 0.88 -23.65 26.70
CA PHE A 106 0.93 -23.35 28.14
C PHE A 106 0.34 -24.48 29.00
N PRO A 107 0.88 -24.71 30.21
CA PRO A 107 2.10 -24.12 30.76
C PRO A 107 3.35 -24.60 30.01
N LEU A 108 4.35 -23.73 29.83
CA LEU A 108 5.54 -24.11 29.07
C LEU A 108 6.37 -25.13 29.86
N THR A 109 6.70 -26.25 29.21
CA THR A 109 7.57 -27.30 29.74
C THR A 109 8.64 -27.68 28.71
N PHE A 110 9.82 -28.09 29.19
CA PHE A 110 10.97 -28.37 28.33
C PHE A 110 11.57 -29.77 28.59
N GLY A 111 10.84 -30.68 29.22
CA GLY A 111 11.36 -32.00 29.59
C GLY A 111 12.34 -31.98 30.77
N ALA A 112 13.02 -33.09 31.02
CA ALA A 112 13.99 -33.24 32.10
C ALA A 112 15.36 -32.69 31.69
N ASN A 113 16.03 -31.98 32.62
CA ASN A 113 17.36 -31.39 32.45
C ASN A 113 17.57 -30.70 31.07
N PRO A 114 16.71 -29.73 30.69
CA PRO A 114 16.79 -29.11 29.38
C PRO A 114 18.07 -28.28 29.22
N VAL A 115 18.66 -28.33 28.03
CA VAL A 115 19.80 -27.50 27.64
C VAL A 115 19.44 -26.75 26.35
N LEU A 116 19.55 -25.43 26.39
CA LEU A 116 19.27 -24.57 25.22
C LEU A 116 20.44 -24.66 24.22
N ASP A 117 20.12 -24.96 22.97
CA ASP A 117 21.10 -25.11 21.89
C ASP A 117 21.23 -23.83 21.06
N SER A 118 20.10 -23.27 20.64
CA SER A 118 20.09 -22.02 19.89
C SER A 118 18.76 -21.28 19.97
N VAL A 119 18.81 -19.99 19.67
CA VAL A 119 17.64 -19.14 19.46
C VAL A 119 17.74 -18.52 18.08
N VAL A 120 16.66 -18.58 17.31
CA VAL A 120 16.60 -18.13 15.92
C VAL A 120 15.46 -17.13 15.77
N ILE A 121 15.77 -15.90 15.38
CA ILE A 121 14.78 -14.91 14.95
C ILE A 121 14.72 -14.94 13.42
N SER A 122 13.51 -15.08 12.87
CA SER A 122 13.27 -15.24 11.44
C SER A 122 12.12 -14.35 10.99
N LEU A 123 12.39 -13.45 10.05
CA LEU A 123 11.45 -12.45 9.50
C LEU A 123 11.44 -12.57 7.97
N PRO A 124 10.45 -13.26 7.39
CA PRO A 124 10.34 -13.38 5.94
C PRO A 124 9.91 -12.07 5.29
N TYR A 125 10.45 -11.80 4.11
CA TYR A 125 10.00 -10.73 3.22
C TYR A 125 9.40 -11.34 1.94
N PHE A 126 8.56 -10.58 1.22
CA PHE A 126 7.87 -11.10 0.06
C PHE A 126 8.84 -11.25 -1.13
N SER A 127 8.63 -12.32 -1.88
CA SER A 127 9.46 -12.69 -3.03
C SER A 127 8.67 -13.56 -4.00
N THR A 128 9.07 -13.54 -5.27
CA THR A 128 8.53 -14.41 -6.32
C THR A 128 9.61 -15.31 -6.86
N ILE A 129 9.21 -16.51 -7.30
CA ILE A 129 10.13 -17.43 -7.96
C ILE A 129 10.39 -16.91 -9.37
N THR A 130 11.65 -16.63 -9.67
CA THR A 130 12.09 -16.19 -11.01
C THR A 130 12.64 -17.36 -11.82
N GLU A 131 13.32 -18.30 -11.17
CA GLU A 131 13.78 -19.54 -11.80
C GLU A 131 13.54 -20.73 -10.87
N SER A 132 12.93 -21.78 -11.42
CA SER A 132 12.71 -23.04 -10.71
C SER A 132 13.98 -23.91 -10.73
N PRO A 133 14.18 -24.77 -9.71
CA PRO A 133 15.30 -25.69 -9.67
C PRO A 133 15.42 -26.56 -10.93
N THR A 134 16.64 -26.83 -11.36
CA THR A 134 16.96 -27.76 -12.46
C THR A 134 17.91 -28.86 -11.98
N ALA A 135 18.09 -29.93 -12.77
CA ALA A 135 19.02 -31.00 -12.44
C ALA A 135 20.48 -30.53 -12.23
N ASN A 136 20.85 -29.38 -12.82
CA ASN A 136 22.19 -28.79 -12.71
C ASN A 136 22.27 -27.63 -11.70
N ASN A 137 21.13 -27.08 -11.27
CA ASN A 137 21.04 -26.07 -10.22
C ASN A 137 19.85 -26.40 -9.31
N PRO A 138 20.08 -27.08 -8.17
CA PRO A 138 19.00 -27.50 -7.29
C PRO A 138 18.36 -26.33 -6.53
N ALA A 139 18.88 -25.10 -6.65
CA ALA A 139 18.37 -23.95 -5.92
C ALA A 139 17.26 -23.20 -6.67
N THR A 140 16.25 -22.78 -5.94
CA THR A 140 15.23 -21.83 -6.44
C THR A 140 15.81 -20.42 -6.42
N ILE A 141 15.65 -19.67 -7.49
CA ILE A 141 16.06 -18.27 -7.55
C ILE A 141 14.82 -17.40 -7.36
N TYR A 142 14.96 -16.42 -6.47
CA TYR A 142 13.89 -15.50 -6.10
C TYR A 142 14.18 -14.07 -6.56
N GLY A 143 13.14 -13.39 -7.04
CA GLY A 143 13.07 -11.93 -7.15
C GLY A 143 12.54 -11.34 -5.84
N LEU A 144 13.15 -10.25 -5.38
CA LEU A 144 12.68 -9.54 -4.18
C LEU A 144 11.70 -8.45 -4.59
N ASP A 145 10.41 -8.74 -4.54
CA ASP A 145 9.36 -7.80 -4.98
C ASP A 145 8.99 -6.76 -3.91
N SER A 146 9.52 -6.91 -2.71
CA SER A 146 9.18 -6.10 -1.55
C SER A 146 10.39 -5.53 -0.82
N VAL A 147 11.48 -5.38 -1.56
CA VAL A 147 12.72 -4.73 -1.12
C VAL A 147 13.01 -3.56 -2.04
N TYR A 148 13.16 -2.38 -1.47
CA TYR A 148 13.37 -1.13 -2.19
C TYR A 148 14.67 -0.48 -1.77
N GLY A 149 15.43 0.04 -2.73
CA GLY A 149 16.81 0.48 -2.50
C GLY A 149 17.79 -0.70 -2.43
N GLY A 150 19.06 -0.39 -2.21
CA GLY A 150 20.13 -1.41 -2.22
C GLY A 150 21.35 -1.05 -1.37
N GLN A 151 21.31 0.08 -0.66
CA GLN A 151 22.38 0.46 0.24
C GLN A 151 22.14 -0.15 1.63
N PRO A 152 23.21 -0.45 2.39
CA PRO A 152 23.04 -1.03 3.72
C PRO A 152 22.50 0.00 4.72
N PHE A 153 21.86 -0.50 5.77
CA PHE A 153 21.55 0.26 6.98
C PHE A 153 22.00 -0.54 8.22
N ARG A 154 22.15 0.12 9.38
CA ARG A 154 22.46 -0.56 10.63
C ARG A 154 21.19 -1.07 11.28
N LEU A 155 21.13 -2.38 11.53
CA LEU A 155 20.03 -3.04 12.20
C LEU A 155 20.44 -3.42 13.62
N SER A 156 19.80 -2.82 14.62
CA SER A 156 19.97 -3.18 16.03
C SER A 156 18.71 -3.87 16.55
N ILE A 157 18.88 -5.01 17.22
CA ILE A 157 17.79 -5.84 17.73
C ILE A 157 17.88 -5.84 19.25
N PHE A 158 16.82 -5.42 19.92
CA PHE A 158 16.72 -5.35 21.38
C PHE A 158 15.58 -6.24 21.87
N GLN A 159 15.75 -6.83 23.06
CA GLN A 159 14.60 -7.26 23.84
C GLN A 159 13.97 -6.01 24.47
N SER A 160 12.67 -5.80 24.22
CA SER A 160 11.95 -4.65 24.76
C SER A 160 11.40 -4.97 26.16
N ASP A 161 11.64 -4.07 27.09
CA ASP A 161 11.00 -4.03 28.40
C ASP A 161 9.74 -3.15 28.37
N PHE A 162 9.27 -2.64 27.24
CA PHE A 162 8.03 -1.86 27.23
C PHE A 162 6.80 -2.77 27.11
N PHE A 163 5.81 -2.55 27.98
CA PHE A 163 4.56 -3.31 27.95
C PHE A 163 3.56 -2.68 26.97
N LEU A 164 3.30 -3.35 25.85
CA LEU A 164 2.22 -2.97 24.93
C LEU A 164 0.87 -3.45 25.48
N ARG A 165 -0.05 -2.50 25.67
CA ARG A 165 -1.41 -2.72 26.16
C ARG A 165 -2.31 -3.18 25.03
N ASP A 166 -3.26 -4.04 25.36
CA ASP A 166 -4.33 -4.43 24.45
C ASP A 166 -5.45 -3.37 24.40
N PHE A 167 -5.65 -2.64 25.51
CA PHE A 167 -6.76 -1.69 25.68
C PHE A 167 -6.28 -0.32 26.15
N ASP A 168 -7.00 0.72 25.69
CA ASP A 168 -6.88 2.07 26.23
C ASP A 168 -7.51 2.14 27.63
N PRO A 169 -6.80 2.63 28.65
CA PRO A 169 -7.30 2.64 30.03
C PRO A 169 -8.45 3.65 30.25
N THR A 170 -8.63 4.62 29.36
CA THR A 170 -9.62 5.68 29.46
C THR A 170 -10.93 5.26 28.80
N SER A 171 -10.86 4.74 27.57
CA SER A 171 -12.05 4.35 26.81
C SER A 171 -12.41 2.87 26.91
N ASN A 172 -11.46 2.01 27.32
CA ASN A 172 -11.58 0.55 27.28
C ASN A 172 -11.73 -0.03 25.85
N ASP A 173 -11.48 0.78 24.82
CA ASP A 173 -11.36 0.32 23.44
C ASP A 173 -9.98 -0.32 23.20
N GLY A 174 -9.79 -0.95 22.04
CA GLY A 174 -8.48 -1.44 21.62
C GLY A 174 -7.43 -0.32 21.59
N GLN A 175 -6.25 -0.58 22.15
CA GLN A 175 -5.18 0.41 22.21
C GLN A 175 -4.73 0.82 20.80
N VAL A 176 -4.65 2.13 20.57
CA VAL A 176 -4.07 2.71 19.35
C VAL A 176 -2.61 3.05 19.62
N TYR A 177 -1.74 2.66 18.69
CA TYR A 177 -0.34 3.06 18.67
C TYR A 177 -0.02 3.75 17.35
N TYR A 178 0.66 4.88 17.46
CA TYR A 178 1.01 5.77 16.36
C TYR A 178 2.46 5.59 15.91
N SER A 179 2.74 6.03 14.69
CA SER A 179 4.05 5.96 14.02
C SER A 179 5.20 6.55 14.83
N ASN A 180 4.95 7.59 15.62
CA ASN A 180 5.96 8.29 16.42
C ASN A 180 5.99 7.88 17.90
N ASP A 181 5.16 6.91 18.33
CA ASP A 181 5.08 6.54 19.76
C ASP A 181 6.41 5.99 20.29
N ILE A 182 7.11 5.18 19.48
CA ILE A 182 8.39 4.59 19.87
C ILE A 182 9.44 5.67 20.17
N SER A 183 9.49 6.73 19.35
CA SER A 183 10.48 7.80 19.49
C SER A 183 10.06 8.90 20.47
N SER A 184 8.75 9.11 20.67
CA SER A 184 8.24 10.27 21.39
C SER A 184 7.61 9.94 22.74
N ASN A 185 7.01 8.75 22.89
CA ASN A 185 6.14 8.42 24.02
C ASN A 185 6.65 7.23 24.85
N PHE A 186 7.50 6.37 24.29
CA PHE A 186 8.03 5.22 25.01
C PHE A 186 9.36 5.56 25.70
N PRO A 187 9.58 5.11 26.95
CA PRO A 187 10.84 5.33 27.63
C PRO A 187 12.00 4.63 26.90
N GLU A 188 13.02 5.39 26.51
CA GLU A 188 14.20 4.87 25.79
C GLU A 188 14.90 3.75 26.58
N ASP A 189 14.96 3.85 27.91
CA ASP A 189 15.54 2.85 28.80
C ASP A 189 14.76 1.52 28.86
N GLN A 190 13.54 1.49 28.32
CA GLN A 190 12.71 0.28 28.17
C GLN A 190 12.74 -0.29 26.75
N ILE A 191 13.01 0.53 25.73
CA ILE A 191 13.02 0.09 24.32
C ILE A 191 14.45 -0.22 23.84
N GLU A 192 15.40 0.64 24.17
CA GLU A 192 16.77 0.66 23.64
C GLU A 192 17.82 0.42 24.74
N ASN A 193 17.45 -0.30 25.79
CA ASN A 193 18.38 -0.63 26.88
C ASN A 193 19.57 -1.43 26.35
N SER A 194 20.79 -0.92 26.52
CA SER A 194 22.00 -1.60 26.05
C SER A 194 22.21 -2.97 26.70
N SER A 195 21.68 -3.19 27.91
CA SER A 195 21.71 -4.50 28.58
C SER A 195 20.80 -5.53 27.92
N ASN A 196 19.82 -5.07 27.13
CA ASN A 196 18.86 -5.89 26.39
C ASN A 196 19.19 -6.00 24.89
N LEU A 197 20.28 -5.39 24.42
CA LEU A 197 20.77 -5.60 23.06
C LEU A 197 20.98 -7.10 22.82
N LEU A 198 20.45 -7.59 21.70
CA LEU A 198 20.57 -8.96 21.23
C LEU A 198 21.63 -9.05 20.14
N ARG A 199 21.55 -8.18 19.12
CA ARG A 199 22.47 -8.16 17.98
C ARG A 199 22.49 -6.77 17.35
N THR A 200 23.66 -6.35 16.89
CA THR A 200 23.80 -5.28 15.89
C THR A 200 24.38 -5.88 14.61
N ILE A 201 23.77 -5.54 13.48
CA ILE A 201 24.26 -5.82 12.13
C ILE A 201 24.60 -4.46 11.52
N GLU A 202 25.88 -4.14 11.45
CA GLU A 202 26.36 -2.80 11.06
C GLU A 202 25.97 -2.42 9.63
N SER A 203 25.93 -3.40 8.72
CA SER A 203 25.61 -3.18 7.30
C SER A 203 24.65 -4.24 6.79
N PHE A 204 23.37 -4.12 7.11
CA PHE A 204 22.34 -5.07 6.69
C PHE A 204 21.89 -4.81 5.25
N VAL A 205 21.95 -5.85 4.41
CA VAL A 205 21.40 -5.89 3.05
C VAL A 205 20.54 -7.15 2.89
N PRO A 206 19.31 -7.07 2.36
CA PRO A 206 18.45 -8.22 2.11
C PRO A 206 19.05 -9.15 1.05
N SER A 207 18.80 -10.45 1.16
CA SER A 207 19.35 -11.45 0.25
C SER A 207 18.22 -12.14 -0.52
N PRO A 208 18.33 -12.33 -1.85
CA PRO A 208 17.40 -13.16 -2.62
C PRO A 208 17.63 -14.66 -2.41
N GLY A 209 18.66 -15.05 -1.65
CA GLY A 209 19.00 -16.44 -1.42
C GLY A 209 17.91 -17.16 -0.64
N GLU A 210 17.45 -18.28 -1.20
CA GLU A 210 16.69 -19.26 -0.43
C GLU A 210 17.57 -19.91 0.64
N ARG A 211 16.92 -20.53 1.62
CA ARG A 211 17.62 -21.30 2.65
C ARG A 211 17.23 -22.76 2.60
N ALA A 212 18.21 -23.62 2.39
CA ALA A 212 18.08 -25.06 2.58
C ALA A 212 18.29 -25.41 4.07
N LEU A 213 17.40 -26.24 4.59
CA LEU A 213 17.45 -26.87 5.89
C LEU A 213 17.54 -28.38 5.66
N ASP A 214 18.73 -28.93 5.85
CA ASP A 214 18.97 -30.35 5.72
C ASP A 214 18.66 -31.05 7.06
N GLU A 215 17.77 -32.02 7.02
CA GLU A 215 17.48 -32.96 8.10
C GLU A 215 18.30 -34.24 7.89
N PHE A 216 19.02 -34.67 8.92
CA PHE A 216 19.90 -35.84 8.85
C PHE A 216 19.47 -36.93 9.85
N ASP A 217 19.57 -38.19 9.43
CA ASP A 217 19.30 -39.35 10.27
C ASP A 217 20.51 -39.62 11.18
N VAL A 218 20.40 -39.15 12.42
CA VAL A 218 21.37 -39.39 13.49
C VAL A 218 21.57 -40.88 13.81
N ASN A 219 20.62 -41.75 13.48
CA ASN A 219 20.73 -43.19 13.72
C ASN A 219 21.34 -43.96 12.54
N ASN A 220 21.45 -43.33 11.36
CA ASN A 220 21.95 -43.94 10.14
C ASN A 220 23.07 -43.12 9.51
N ASN A 221 24.15 -42.94 10.26
CA ASN A 221 25.41 -42.35 9.78
C ASN A 221 25.26 -40.97 9.11
N ASP A 222 24.37 -40.13 9.64
CA ASP A 222 24.13 -38.76 9.17
C ASP A 222 23.68 -38.71 7.70
N SER A 223 22.87 -39.70 7.31
CA SER A 223 22.25 -39.73 5.97
C SER A 223 21.23 -38.60 5.86
N LEU A 224 21.29 -37.80 4.79
CA LEU A 224 20.28 -36.77 4.52
C LEU A 224 18.90 -37.43 4.37
N ILE A 225 17.95 -37.05 5.24
CA ILE A 225 16.55 -37.46 5.21
C ILE A 225 15.79 -36.57 4.24
N GLU A 226 15.81 -35.26 4.49
CA GLU A 226 14.98 -34.28 3.80
C GLU A 226 15.70 -32.94 3.75
N THR A 227 15.52 -32.18 2.65
CA THR A 227 15.92 -30.78 2.60
C THR A 227 14.66 -29.93 2.52
N THR A 228 14.31 -29.23 3.60
CA THR A 228 13.26 -28.21 3.57
C THR A 228 13.84 -26.91 3.02
N ARG A 229 13.11 -26.22 2.13
CA ARG A 229 13.53 -24.93 1.57
C ARG A 229 12.66 -23.81 2.09
N GLU A 230 13.32 -22.76 2.54
CA GLU A 230 12.72 -21.57 3.11
C GLU A 230 12.93 -20.38 2.17
N THR A 231 11.87 -19.60 1.97
CA THR A 231 11.90 -18.35 1.21
C THR A 231 12.88 -17.33 1.81
N PRO A 232 13.34 -16.34 1.00
CA PRO A 232 14.17 -15.24 1.46
C PRO A 232 13.66 -14.56 2.75
N ARG A 233 14.56 -14.32 3.69
CA ARG A 233 14.23 -13.84 5.05
C ARG A 233 15.40 -13.20 5.76
N LEU A 234 15.12 -12.25 6.65
CA LEU A 234 16.07 -11.77 7.65
C LEU A 234 16.15 -12.83 8.75
N ARG A 235 17.36 -13.30 9.04
CA ARG A 235 17.57 -14.35 10.02
C ARG A 235 18.75 -14.04 10.94
N VAL A 236 18.51 -14.08 12.24
CA VAL A 236 19.53 -13.91 13.27
C VAL A 236 19.57 -15.14 14.15
N VAL A 237 20.78 -15.67 14.35
CA VAL A 237 21.01 -16.91 15.11
C VAL A 237 21.91 -16.60 16.29
N PHE A 238 21.50 -17.11 17.45
CA PHE A 238 22.29 -17.17 18.66
C PHE A 238 22.53 -18.64 18.98
N SER A 239 23.77 -19.11 18.88
CA SER A 239 24.11 -20.53 19.09
C SER A 239 25.02 -20.72 20.28
N LYS A 240 24.77 -21.73 21.12
CA LYS A 240 25.67 -22.07 22.24
C LYS A 240 27.09 -22.39 21.78
N ASN A 241 27.26 -22.79 20.52
CA ASN A 241 28.54 -23.17 19.92
C ASN A 241 29.33 -21.95 19.40
N ARG A 242 28.78 -20.73 19.52
CA ARG A 242 29.42 -19.48 19.12
C ARG A 242 29.80 -18.67 20.37
N PRO A 243 31.10 -18.44 20.64
CA PRO A 243 31.54 -17.71 21.83
C PRO A 243 30.87 -16.34 22.00
N GLU A 244 30.65 -15.62 20.90
CA GLU A 244 30.00 -14.30 20.88
C GLU A 244 28.51 -14.34 21.28
N ASP A 245 27.87 -15.51 21.21
CA ASP A 245 26.44 -15.68 21.50
C ASP A 245 26.20 -16.22 22.92
N GLN A 246 27.23 -16.69 23.60
CA GLN A 246 27.10 -17.46 24.85
C GLN A 246 26.35 -16.69 25.94
N LEU A 247 26.60 -15.38 26.08
CA LEU A 247 25.91 -14.53 27.05
C LEU A 247 24.41 -14.39 26.73
N ILE A 248 24.08 -14.26 25.44
CA ILE A 248 22.70 -14.12 24.96
C ILE A 248 21.94 -15.44 25.14
N VAL A 249 22.56 -16.57 24.77
CA VAL A 249 21.98 -17.91 24.98
C VAL A 249 21.75 -18.17 26.47
N GLU A 250 22.69 -17.83 27.35
CA GLU A 250 22.50 -17.96 28.80
C GLU A 250 21.37 -17.05 29.32
N ARG A 251 21.21 -15.84 28.77
CA ARG A 251 20.08 -14.97 29.09
C ARG A 251 18.75 -15.61 28.72
N PHE A 252 18.63 -16.16 27.51
CA PHE A 252 17.43 -16.89 27.07
C PHE A 252 17.17 -18.13 27.93
N LYS A 253 18.20 -18.92 28.26
CA LYS A 253 18.07 -20.06 29.18
C LYS A 253 17.47 -19.62 30.53
N LYS A 254 17.98 -18.53 31.11
CA LYS A 254 17.48 -17.97 32.38
C LYS A 254 16.05 -17.45 32.31
N GLN A 255 15.63 -16.95 31.14
CA GLN A 255 14.30 -16.40 30.92
C GLN A 255 13.25 -17.49 30.63
N PHE A 256 13.66 -18.63 30.05
CA PHE A 256 12.74 -19.69 29.63
C PHE A 256 12.95 -20.98 30.44
N LEU A 257 14.07 -21.68 30.25
CA LEU A 257 14.31 -23.01 30.83
C LEU A 257 14.39 -22.96 32.36
N ASP A 258 15.05 -21.95 32.93
CA ASP A 258 15.17 -21.79 34.38
C ASP A 258 13.88 -21.23 35.04
N LYS A 259 12.85 -20.92 34.24
CA LYS A 259 11.54 -20.41 34.69
C LYS A 259 10.42 -21.45 34.63
N VAL A 260 10.74 -22.71 34.32
CA VAL A 260 9.74 -23.81 34.35
C VAL A 260 9.06 -23.89 35.71
N GLY A 261 7.74 -24.04 35.69
CA GLY A 261 6.90 -24.08 36.90
C GLY A 261 6.63 -22.70 37.53
N ASN A 262 7.26 -21.62 37.05
CA ASN A 262 6.93 -20.27 37.49
C ASN A 262 5.62 -19.78 36.86
N ILE A 263 4.87 -18.95 37.59
CA ILE A 263 3.62 -18.35 37.12
C ILE A 263 3.78 -17.55 35.83
N VAL A 264 4.96 -16.97 35.57
CA VAL A 264 5.22 -16.20 34.34
C VAL A 264 5.12 -17.04 33.06
N LEU A 265 5.31 -18.36 33.14
CA LEU A 265 5.19 -19.28 31.99
C LEU A 265 3.92 -20.14 32.04
N SER A 266 2.93 -19.76 32.87
CA SER A 266 1.72 -20.56 33.09
C SER A 266 0.59 -20.29 32.09
N ASN A 267 0.54 -19.09 31.50
CA ASN A 267 -0.44 -18.69 30.51
C ASN A 267 0.03 -17.46 29.72
N THR A 268 -0.71 -17.14 28.65
CA THR A 268 -0.43 -16.03 27.73
C THR A 268 -0.28 -14.67 28.42
N ASN A 269 -1.21 -14.27 29.29
CA ASN A 269 -1.20 -12.93 29.91
C ASN A 269 0.02 -12.74 30.82
N ASN A 270 0.34 -13.76 31.61
CA ASN A 270 1.52 -13.75 32.46
C ASN A 270 2.81 -13.71 31.64
N PHE A 271 2.84 -14.42 30.51
CA PHE A 271 3.98 -14.43 29.60
C PHE A 271 4.19 -13.08 28.93
N ILE A 272 3.13 -12.45 28.40
CA ILE A 272 3.20 -11.14 27.74
C ILE A 272 3.73 -10.08 28.71
N ASN A 273 3.25 -10.07 29.96
CA ASN A 273 3.74 -9.12 30.97
C ASN A 273 5.22 -9.36 31.32
N TYR A 274 5.66 -10.62 31.30
CA TYR A 274 7.02 -11.03 31.65
C TYR A 274 8.05 -10.79 30.54
N TYR A 275 7.80 -11.33 29.34
CA TYR A 275 8.76 -11.31 28.24
C TYR A 275 8.60 -10.10 27.31
N ARG A 276 7.37 -9.56 27.21
CA ARG A 276 7.02 -8.37 26.44
C ARG A 276 7.30 -8.54 24.94
N GLY A 277 8.43 -8.06 24.43
CA GLY A 277 8.65 -8.03 22.99
C GLY A 277 10.08 -7.85 22.52
N ILE A 278 10.21 -7.61 21.22
CA ILE A 278 11.46 -7.40 20.50
C ILE A 278 11.33 -6.13 19.67
N TYR A 279 12.37 -5.30 19.70
CA TYR A 279 12.49 -4.09 18.92
C TYR A 279 13.57 -4.24 17.85
N PHE A 280 13.19 -4.01 16.59
CA PHE A 280 14.06 -3.95 15.42
C PHE A 280 14.23 -2.49 15.03
N LYS A 281 15.40 -1.92 15.36
CA LYS A 281 15.77 -0.54 15.07
C LYS A 281 16.56 -0.48 13.77
N ALA A 282 16.09 0.30 12.82
CA ALA A 282 16.86 0.67 11.64
C ALA A 282 17.54 2.04 11.84
N GLU A 283 18.80 2.15 11.46
CA GLU A 283 19.58 3.39 11.54
C GLU A 283 20.38 3.64 10.27
N ASP A 284 20.40 4.90 9.84
CA ASP A 284 21.18 5.33 8.68
C ASP A 284 22.68 5.32 9.01
N ILE A 285 23.48 4.81 8.08
CA ILE A 285 24.94 4.76 8.17
C ILE A 285 25.64 5.44 6.99
N SER A 286 24.92 5.78 5.91
CA SER A 286 25.54 6.19 4.64
C SER A 286 24.70 7.15 3.79
N GLY A 287 23.59 7.69 4.32
CA GLY A 287 22.69 8.56 3.57
C GLY A 287 21.81 7.83 2.55
N GLY A 288 21.84 6.50 2.55
CA GLY A 288 20.99 5.65 1.74
C GLY A 288 20.31 4.59 2.60
N GLY A 289 19.84 3.54 1.95
CA GLY A 289 19.41 2.34 2.66
C GLY A 289 18.68 1.37 1.76
N ASN A 290 18.02 0.43 2.41
CA ASN A 290 17.03 -0.43 1.80
C ASN A 290 15.84 -0.55 2.76
N LEU A 291 14.67 -0.72 2.18
CA LEU A 291 13.40 -0.87 2.87
C LEU A 291 12.84 -2.26 2.57
N LEU A 292 12.44 -2.99 3.61
CA LEU A 292 11.82 -4.30 3.50
C LEU A 292 10.37 -4.24 3.94
N TYR A 293 9.51 -4.89 3.18
CA TYR A 293 8.18 -5.28 3.65
C TYR A 293 8.28 -6.70 4.23
N VAL A 294 8.07 -6.81 5.53
CA VAL A 294 8.17 -8.03 6.30
C VAL A 294 6.79 -8.63 6.51
N ASN A 295 6.66 -9.92 6.23
CA ASN A 295 5.48 -10.69 6.56
C ASN A 295 5.55 -11.14 8.03
N MET A 296 4.99 -10.34 8.92
CA MET A 296 4.98 -10.64 10.36
C MET A 296 4.08 -11.82 10.72
N ALA A 297 3.05 -12.11 9.93
CA ALA A 297 2.26 -13.34 10.11
C ALA A 297 3.14 -14.59 9.94
N ASP A 298 4.17 -14.49 9.10
CA ASP A 298 5.16 -15.54 8.89
C ASP A 298 6.48 -15.40 9.70
N ALA A 299 6.57 -14.43 10.61
CA ALA A 299 7.74 -14.25 11.46
C ALA A 299 7.70 -15.14 12.71
N ARG A 300 8.87 -15.65 13.13
CA ARG A 300 9.04 -16.53 14.30
C ARG A 300 10.28 -16.17 15.10
N MET A 301 10.23 -16.35 16.42
CA MET A 301 11.42 -16.60 17.24
C MET A 301 11.36 -18.03 17.77
N THR A 302 12.32 -18.87 17.40
CA THR A 302 12.33 -20.30 17.77
C THR A 302 13.50 -20.62 18.69
N LEU A 303 13.21 -21.23 19.83
CA LEU A 303 14.20 -21.74 20.77
C LEU A 303 14.34 -23.25 20.54
N TYR A 304 15.53 -23.68 20.14
CA TYR A 304 15.89 -25.09 20.01
C TYR A 304 16.63 -25.56 21.26
N TYR A 305 16.17 -26.64 21.87
CA TYR A 305 16.75 -27.21 23.07
C TYR A 305 16.76 -28.73 22.98
N ASN A 306 17.53 -29.36 23.86
CA ASN A 306 17.46 -30.81 24.06
C ASN A 306 17.14 -31.13 25.52
N SER A 307 16.46 -32.25 25.74
CA SER A 307 16.04 -32.71 27.07
C SER A 307 16.22 -34.21 27.20
N GLU A 308 16.38 -34.70 28.42
CA GLU A 308 16.46 -36.15 28.66
C GLU A 308 15.13 -36.82 28.36
N THR A 309 15.19 -37.97 27.70
CA THR A 309 14.02 -38.81 27.44
C THR A 309 13.69 -39.64 28.68
N SER A 310 12.40 -39.82 28.96
CA SER A 310 11.92 -40.64 30.07
C SER A 310 12.03 -42.16 29.80
N SER A 311 12.71 -42.57 28.72
CA SER A 311 12.61 -43.91 28.15
C SER A 311 13.96 -44.56 27.84
N THR A 312 14.88 -44.64 28.81
CA THR A 312 15.83 -45.77 28.92
C THR A 312 16.42 -45.83 30.32
N THR A 313 16.75 -47.05 30.75
CA THR A 313 17.40 -47.41 32.02
C THR A 313 18.83 -46.85 32.17
N ASP A 314 19.34 -46.13 31.16
CA ASP A 314 20.73 -45.66 31.04
C ASP A 314 20.91 -44.12 31.03
N GLY A 315 19.86 -43.32 31.22
CA GLY A 315 19.97 -41.88 31.59
C GLY A 315 20.56 -40.89 30.57
N ASP A 316 21.19 -41.34 29.48
CA ASP A 316 21.94 -40.46 28.56
C ASP A 316 21.21 -40.09 27.25
N ALA A 317 20.05 -40.69 26.96
CA ALA A 317 19.33 -40.43 25.71
C ALA A 317 18.59 -39.08 25.75
N ARG A 318 18.99 -38.14 24.88
CA ARG A 318 18.39 -36.80 24.76
C ARG A 318 17.52 -36.69 23.50
N GLN A 319 16.40 -35.98 23.60
CA GLN A 319 15.52 -35.62 22.48
C GLN A 319 15.59 -34.12 22.20
N THR A 320 15.48 -33.76 20.92
CA THR A 320 15.36 -32.36 20.48
C THR A 320 13.93 -31.87 20.70
N GLY A 321 13.80 -30.64 21.18
CA GLY A 321 12.54 -29.93 21.31
C GLY A 321 12.66 -28.50 20.79
N GLU A 322 11.52 -27.93 20.45
CA GLU A 322 11.41 -26.54 20.02
C GLU A 322 10.30 -25.80 20.75
N LEU A 323 10.51 -24.50 20.93
CA LEU A 323 9.49 -23.55 21.35
C LEU A 323 9.47 -22.40 20.35
N GLU A 324 8.37 -22.32 19.60
CA GLU A 324 8.12 -21.20 18.70
C GLU A 324 7.34 -20.10 19.42
N LEU A 325 7.83 -18.87 19.29
CA LEU A 325 7.14 -17.65 19.65
C LEU A 325 6.75 -16.90 18.37
N LEU A 326 5.47 -16.58 18.26
CA LEU A 326 4.90 -15.86 17.14
C LEU A 326 4.96 -14.36 17.41
N PHE A 327 5.42 -13.58 16.43
CA PHE A 327 5.29 -12.12 16.48
C PHE A 327 3.83 -11.75 16.26
N SER A 328 3.12 -11.45 17.35
CA SER A 328 1.66 -11.37 17.36
C SER A 328 1.17 -10.49 18.51
N ASN A 329 -0.15 -10.38 18.65
CA ASN A 329 -0.85 -9.49 19.60
C ASN A 329 -0.69 -8.00 19.25
N ALA A 330 0.40 -7.35 19.69
CA ALA A 330 0.69 -5.96 19.33
C ALA A 330 1.97 -5.87 18.48
N ILE A 331 1.83 -5.26 17.29
CA ILE A 331 2.94 -4.95 16.38
C ILE A 331 2.79 -3.48 16.00
N ILE A 332 3.86 -2.71 16.16
CA ILE A 332 3.92 -1.28 15.91
C ILE A 332 5.02 -1.02 14.89
N ASN A 333 4.69 -0.28 13.84
CA ASN A 333 5.70 0.29 12.97
C ASN A 333 6.05 1.69 13.47
N GLY A 334 7.28 1.88 13.91
CA GLY A 334 7.84 3.22 14.06
C GLY A 334 8.13 3.79 12.68
N MET A 335 7.70 5.01 12.41
CA MET A 335 7.97 5.73 11.16
C MET A 335 8.45 7.15 11.48
N ASN A 336 9.43 7.61 10.71
CA ASN A 336 9.89 9.00 10.75
C ASN A 336 10.29 9.43 9.33
N THR A 337 9.51 10.33 8.74
CA THR A 337 9.82 10.96 7.46
C THR A 337 10.43 12.36 7.64
N GLU A 338 11.70 12.48 7.24
CA GLU A 338 12.45 13.72 7.12
C GLU A 338 12.27 14.29 5.71
N PHE A 339 11.31 15.21 5.57
CA PHE A 339 11.04 15.88 4.30
C PHE A 339 12.18 16.82 3.89
N ASN A 340 12.43 16.92 2.59
CA ASN A 340 13.22 18.00 2.02
C ASN A 340 12.62 19.37 2.39
N SER A 341 13.47 20.38 2.61
CA SER A 341 13.08 21.68 3.18
C SER A 341 11.90 22.34 2.46
N ASP A 342 11.90 22.27 1.13
CA ASP A 342 10.93 22.98 0.30
C ASP A 342 9.55 22.33 0.43
N ILE A 343 9.50 21.00 0.44
CA ILE A 343 8.28 20.23 0.67
C ILE A 343 7.81 20.37 2.11
N ALA A 344 8.72 20.32 3.08
CA ALA A 344 8.40 20.52 4.49
C ALA A 344 7.73 21.87 4.73
N THR A 345 8.21 22.91 4.04
CA THR A 345 7.64 24.27 4.09
C THR A 345 6.29 24.33 3.39
N ALA A 346 6.17 23.76 2.18
CA ALA A 346 4.91 23.75 1.43
C ALA A 346 3.77 23.05 2.20
N LEU A 347 4.10 22.02 2.98
CA LEU A 347 3.13 21.24 3.77
C LEU A 347 2.73 21.86 5.12
N LEU A 348 3.23 23.05 5.47
CA LEU A 348 2.86 23.74 6.71
C LEU A 348 1.38 24.19 6.66
N PRO A 349 0.61 24.07 7.75
CA PRO A 349 -0.80 24.46 7.79
C PRO A 349 -1.06 25.90 7.37
N GLU A 350 -0.18 26.82 7.75
CA GLU A 350 -0.27 28.24 7.40
C GLU A 350 -0.06 28.53 5.91
N ASN A 351 0.50 27.59 5.14
CA ASN A 351 0.72 27.71 3.71
C ASN A 351 -0.38 27.03 2.88
N GLN A 352 -1.36 26.38 3.51
CA GLN A 352 -2.47 25.73 2.81
C GLN A 352 -3.47 26.77 2.29
N ASP A 353 -3.66 26.84 0.98
CA ASP A 353 -4.72 27.67 0.39
C ASP A 353 -6.00 26.86 0.19
N LYS A 354 -6.87 26.88 1.20
CA LYS A 354 -8.15 26.16 1.20
C LYS A 354 -9.26 26.92 0.45
N VAL A 355 -8.97 28.11 -0.08
CA VAL A 355 -9.96 28.98 -0.74
C VAL A 355 -9.75 28.97 -2.24
N ASN A 356 -8.51 29.24 -2.68
CA ASN A 356 -8.16 29.27 -4.11
C ASN A 356 -7.48 27.98 -4.56
N GLY A 357 -7.04 27.12 -3.62
CA GLY A 357 -6.31 25.91 -3.93
C GLY A 357 -4.82 26.14 -4.19
N GLU A 358 -4.07 25.04 -4.25
CA GLU A 358 -2.61 25.02 -4.36
C GLU A 358 -2.16 24.75 -5.80
N GLU A 359 -0.94 25.19 -6.14
CA GLU A 359 -0.30 24.86 -7.42
C GLU A 359 0.21 23.42 -7.47
N SER A 360 0.59 22.86 -6.31
CA SER A 360 1.12 21.51 -6.21
C SER A 360 0.46 20.75 -5.09
N LEU A 361 0.07 19.52 -5.38
CA LEU A 361 -0.51 18.58 -4.44
C LEU A 361 0.51 17.51 -4.09
N TYR A 362 0.84 17.39 -2.81
CA TYR A 362 1.90 16.52 -2.33
C TYR A 362 1.32 15.24 -1.73
N LEU A 363 1.52 14.11 -2.42
CA LEU A 363 1.11 12.79 -1.96
C LEU A 363 2.32 11.98 -1.51
N LYS A 364 2.34 11.51 -0.27
CA LYS A 364 3.41 10.68 0.29
C LYS A 364 2.86 9.63 1.25
N GLY A 365 3.19 8.37 1.02
CA GLY A 365 2.81 7.27 1.91
C GLY A 365 3.53 7.28 3.26
N GLY A 366 3.06 6.44 4.19
CA GLY A 366 3.57 6.39 5.56
C GLY A 366 2.87 7.41 6.46
N ASP A 367 3.64 8.05 7.34
CA ASP A 367 3.26 9.25 8.12
C ASP A 367 3.39 10.54 7.29
N GLY A 368 3.21 10.43 5.97
CA GLY A 368 3.47 11.47 5.00
C GLY A 368 2.33 12.48 4.83
N SER A 369 1.83 12.59 3.60
CA SER A 369 0.83 13.59 3.22
C SER A 369 -0.16 13.05 2.20
N PHE A 370 -1.33 13.67 2.14
CA PHE A 370 -2.40 13.39 1.19
C PHE A 370 -3.00 14.70 0.68
N ALA A 371 -3.77 14.66 -0.40
CA ALA A 371 -4.46 15.84 -0.92
C ALA A 371 -5.96 15.79 -0.63
N VAL A 372 -6.58 16.95 -0.57
CA VAL A 372 -8.02 17.16 -0.44
C VAL A 372 -8.49 17.85 -1.69
N ILE A 373 -9.61 17.42 -2.25
CA ILE A 373 -10.26 18.00 -3.42
C ILE A 373 -11.73 18.29 -3.08
N ASP A 374 -12.16 19.52 -3.30
CA ASP A 374 -13.55 19.97 -3.21
C ASP A 374 -14.04 20.33 -4.62
N LEU A 375 -14.97 19.54 -5.16
CA LEU A 375 -15.32 19.60 -6.59
C LEU A 375 -16.08 20.87 -6.96
N PHE A 376 -16.98 21.34 -6.10
CA PHE A 376 -17.94 22.42 -6.40
C PHE A 376 -18.07 23.44 -5.27
N SER A 377 -16.94 23.88 -4.72
CA SER A 377 -16.89 24.98 -3.74
C SER A 377 -16.91 26.38 -4.38
N GLY A 378 -16.80 26.45 -5.71
CA GLY A 378 -16.74 27.70 -6.46
C GLY A 378 -18.05 28.48 -6.53
N GLN A 379 -17.93 29.74 -6.92
CA GLN A 379 -19.03 30.59 -7.35
C GLN A 379 -18.92 30.81 -8.86
N ILE A 380 -20.06 30.84 -9.55
CA ILE A 380 -20.12 31.16 -10.99
C ILE A 380 -21.08 32.32 -11.24
N THR A 381 -20.88 33.03 -12.35
CA THR A 381 -21.82 34.05 -12.80
C THR A 381 -22.87 33.39 -13.68
N ASN A 382 -24.14 33.47 -13.29
CA ASN A 382 -25.23 32.90 -14.06
C ASN A 382 -25.68 33.81 -15.22
N GLU A 383 -26.68 33.35 -15.98
CA GLU A 383 -27.25 34.07 -17.12
C GLU A 383 -27.78 35.48 -16.78
N ASN A 384 -28.16 35.71 -15.52
CA ASN A 384 -28.65 37.00 -15.04
C ASN A 384 -27.54 37.93 -14.53
N GLY A 385 -26.28 37.49 -14.58
CA GLY A 385 -25.14 38.25 -14.06
C GLY A 385 -24.97 38.17 -12.54
N GLU A 386 -25.68 37.27 -11.86
CA GLU A 386 -25.60 37.07 -10.40
C GLU A 386 -24.59 35.97 -10.07
N GLN A 387 -23.91 36.12 -8.93
CA GLN A 387 -23.03 35.08 -8.39
C GLN A 387 -23.86 34.04 -7.65
N GLU A 388 -23.67 32.77 -7.99
CA GLU A 388 -24.27 31.66 -7.25
C GLU A 388 -23.29 30.48 -7.12
N ASN A 389 -23.60 29.56 -6.21
CA ASN A 389 -22.79 28.35 -6.06
C ASN A 389 -22.87 27.48 -7.33
N GLU A 390 -21.70 27.00 -7.77
CA GLU A 390 -21.58 26.22 -9.00
C GLU A 390 -22.45 24.96 -9.00
N LEU A 391 -22.53 24.23 -7.89
CA LEU A 391 -23.34 23.02 -7.80
C LEU A 391 -24.83 23.34 -7.96
N ASP A 392 -25.32 24.40 -7.32
CA ASP A 392 -26.72 24.82 -7.45
C ASP A 392 -27.07 25.25 -8.87
N PHE A 393 -26.14 25.88 -9.58
CA PHE A 393 -26.31 26.15 -11.01
C PHE A 393 -26.41 24.86 -11.82
N LEU A 394 -25.44 23.94 -11.65
CA LEU A 394 -25.36 22.69 -12.41
C LEU A 394 -26.59 21.80 -12.21
N ARG A 395 -27.13 21.75 -10.99
CA ARG A 395 -28.36 21.00 -10.66
C ARG A 395 -29.58 21.41 -11.47
N ARG A 396 -29.64 22.67 -11.93
CA ARG A 396 -30.79 23.19 -12.68
C ARG A 396 -30.66 23.00 -14.19
N GLN A 397 -29.50 22.56 -14.67
CA GLN A 397 -29.24 22.40 -16.09
C GLN A 397 -29.89 21.16 -16.72
N ASN A 398 -30.34 20.20 -15.90
CA ASN A 398 -30.96 18.93 -16.35
C ASN A 398 -30.09 18.15 -17.37
N TRP A 399 -28.77 18.24 -17.22
CA TRP A 399 -27.83 17.53 -18.08
C TRP A 399 -27.87 16.02 -17.87
N LEU A 400 -27.84 15.26 -18.98
CA LEU A 400 -27.54 13.84 -18.93
C LEU A 400 -26.03 13.65 -18.92
N ILE A 401 -25.46 13.32 -17.76
CA ILE A 401 -24.02 13.11 -17.63
C ILE A 401 -23.60 11.82 -18.31
N ASN A 402 -22.76 11.93 -19.34
CA ASN A 402 -22.20 10.80 -20.07
C ASN A 402 -20.94 10.28 -19.40
N GLU A 403 -20.06 11.20 -19.02
CA GLU A 403 -18.79 10.89 -18.38
C GLU A 403 -18.31 12.07 -17.54
N ALA A 404 -17.68 11.80 -16.40
CA ALA A 404 -16.98 12.81 -15.63
C ALA A 404 -15.61 12.27 -15.20
N ASN A 405 -14.54 13.01 -15.50
CA ASN A 405 -13.17 12.61 -15.19
C ASN A 405 -12.40 13.73 -14.52
N LEU A 406 -11.62 13.34 -13.51
CA LEU A 406 -10.59 14.16 -12.90
C LEU A 406 -9.24 13.65 -13.37
N ARG A 407 -8.53 14.45 -14.18
CA ARG A 407 -7.16 14.14 -14.61
C ARG A 407 -6.17 14.83 -13.70
N LEU A 408 -5.41 14.02 -12.97
CA LEU A 408 -4.39 14.46 -12.03
C LEU A 408 -3.02 14.32 -12.68
N TYR A 409 -2.51 15.39 -13.25
CA TYR A 409 -1.20 15.39 -13.92
C TYR A 409 -0.06 15.40 -12.91
N VAL A 410 0.97 14.60 -13.17
CA VAL A 410 2.21 14.62 -12.40
C VAL A 410 2.98 15.89 -12.71
N ASP A 411 3.45 16.59 -11.67
CA ASP A 411 4.40 17.70 -11.80
C ASP A 411 5.79 17.13 -12.10
N GLN A 412 6.03 16.91 -13.39
CA GLN A 412 7.29 16.37 -13.89
C GLN A 412 8.47 17.33 -13.65
N GLU A 413 8.24 18.62 -13.43
CA GLU A 413 9.33 19.55 -13.12
C GLU A 413 9.84 19.35 -11.69
N LYS A 414 8.92 19.05 -10.75
CA LYS A 414 9.28 18.72 -9.36
C LYS A 414 9.65 17.25 -9.17
N MET A 415 9.07 16.34 -9.97
CA MET A 415 9.40 14.91 -10.01
C MET A 415 10.63 14.62 -10.89
N THR A 416 11.73 15.35 -10.68
CA THR A 416 12.96 15.31 -11.51
C THR A 416 13.60 13.92 -11.60
N SER A 417 13.50 13.11 -10.54
CA SER A 417 13.99 11.74 -10.47
C SER A 417 12.86 10.70 -10.47
N GLY A 418 11.70 11.07 -11.04
CA GLY A 418 10.55 10.19 -11.23
C GLY A 418 10.86 9.02 -12.19
N GLY A 419 9.86 8.18 -12.43
CA GLY A 419 9.99 6.91 -13.13
C GLY A 419 9.57 5.74 -12.24
N SER A 420 10.49 4.81 -12.00
CA SER A 420 10.23 3.59 -11.23
C SER A 420 9.97 3.80 -9.74
N THR A 421 10.17 5.02 -9.22
CA THR A 421 9.92 5.42 -7.83
C THR A 421 8.57 6.10 -7.65
N GLU A 422 7.84 6.33 -8.75
CA GLU A 422 6.50 6.92 -8.68
C GLU A 422 5.46 5.84 -8.36
N PRO A 423 4.51 6.14 -7.46
CA PRO A 423 3.46 5.21 -7.10
C PRO A 423 2.62 4.86 -8.34
N GLU A 424 2.40 3.58 -8.58
CA GLU A 424 1.60 3.17 -9.74
C GLU A 424 0.12 3.47 -9.58
N ARG A 425 -0.35 3.61 -8.33
CA ARG A 425 -1.75 3.79 -7.98
C ARG A 425 -1.93 4.89 -6.93
N ILE A 426 -2.98 5.66 -7.12
CA ILE A 426 -3.58 6.52 -6.08
C ILE A 426 -4.97 6.00 -5.76
N TYR A 427 -5.49 6.43 -4.61
CA TYR A 427 -6.79 6.06 -4.09
C TYR A 427 -7.57 7.32 -3.75
N VAL A 428 -8.84 7.37 -4.18
CA VAL A 428 -9.76 8.44 -3.81
C VAL A 428 -10.88 7.93 -2.92
N PHE A 429 -11.28 8.72 -1.94
CA PHE A 429 -12.23 8.32 -0.90
C PHE A 429 -12.97 9.53 -0.33
N ASP A 430 -14.11 9.29 0.31
CA ASP A 430 -14.80 10.30 1.11
C ASP A 430 -13.92 10.68 2.31
N LEU A 431 -13.48 11.93 2.39
CA LEU A 431 -12.55 12.39 3.43
C LEU A 431 -13.13 12.32 4.84
N GLU A 432 -14.46 12.44 4.98
CA GLU A 432 -15.09 12.46 6.31
C GLU A 432 -15.33 11.03 6.83
N THR A 433 -15.75 10.11 5.95
CA THR A 433 -16.13 8.75 6.35
C THR A 433 -15.08 7.69 6.03
N GLY A 434 -14.16 7.95 5.12
CA GLY A 434 -13.26 6.96 4.53
C GLY A 434 -13.90 6.08 3.47
N ALA A 435 -15.20 6.24 3.18
CA ALA A 435 -15.92 5.37 2.27
C ALA A 435 -15.41 5.47 0.83
N VAL A 436 -15.56 4.36 0.10
CA VAL A 436 -15.29 4.33 -1.34
C VAL A 436 -16.34 5.17 -2.09
N LEU A 437 -15.95 5.79 -3.20
CA LEU A 437 -16.88 6.57 -4.02
C LEU A 437 -17.80 5.64 -4.84
N ALA A 438 -18.91 6.19 -5.35
CA ALA A 438 -19.92 5.43 -6.09
C ALA A 438 -19.33 4.67 -7.30
N ASP A 439 -18.43 5.31 -8.04
CA ASP A 439 -17.74 4.73 -9.19
C ASP A 439 -16.87 3.51 -8.81
N TYR A 440 -16.24 3.50 -7.62
CA TYR A 440 -15.52 2.33 -7.11
C TYR A 440 -16.46 1.14 -6.94
N ALA A 441 -17.64 1.37 -6.33
CA ALA A 441 -18.62 0.33 -6.09
C ALA A 441 -19.14 -0.24 -7.42
N LEU A 442 -19.37 0.59 -8.43
CA LEU A 442 -19.79 0.15 -9.77
C LEU A 442 -18.75 -0.73 -10.47
N ASP A 443 -17.46 -0.38 -10.38
CA ASP A 443 -16.38 -1.20 -10.92
C ASP A 443 -16.41 -2.63 -10.37
N ILE A 444 -16.82 -2.81 -9.11
CA ILE A 444 -17.00 -4.12 -8.49
C ILE A 444 -18.32 -4.74 -8.92
N THR A 445 -19.45 -4.10 -8.63
CA THR A 445 -20.77 -4.75 -8.67
C THR A 445 -21.33 -4.89 -10.07
N LEU A 446 -21.06 -3.93 -10.95
CA LEU A 446 -21.61 -3.88 -12.30
C LEU A 446 -20.63 -4.41 -13.34
N PHE A 447 -19.35 -4.06 -13.21
CA PHE A 447 -18.33 -4.38 -14.21
C PHE A 447 -17.41 -5.54 -13.84
N GLY A 448 -17.37 -5.96 -12.56
CA GLY A 448 -16.53 -7.08 -12.12
C GLY A 448 -15.04 -6.86 -12.33
N LEU A 449 -14.56 -5.62 -12.20
CA LEU A 449 -13.19 -5.20 -12.52
C LEU A 449 -12.22 -5.30 -11.32
N GLN A 450 -12.64 -5.95 -10.23
CA GLN A 450 -11.77 -6.21 -9.10
C GLN A 450 -10.87 -7.41 -9.39
N ASN A 451 -9.56 -7.24 -9.23
CA ASN A 451 -8.57 -8.29 -9.46
C ASN A 451 -7.68 -8.50 -8.22
N PHE A 452 -7.87 -9.61 -7.52
CA PHE A 452 -7.07 -9.96 -6.33
C PHE A 452 -5.71 -10.58 -6.67
N ASP A 453 -5.61 -11.28 -7.80
CA ASP A 453 -4.37 -11.95 -8.24
C ASP A 453 -3.35 -10.96 -8.82
N ALA A 454 -3.85 -9.89 -9.47
CA ALA A 454 -3.05 -8.80 -10.00
C ALA A 454 -3.63 -7.43 -9.58
N PRO A 455 -3.43 -7.02 -8.31
CA PRO A 455 -4.01 -5.80 -7.76
C PRO A 455 -3.63 -4.51 -8.52
N LEU A 456 -2.49 -4.52 -9.22
CA LEU A 456 -2.04 -3.43 -10.07
C LEU A 456 -3.04 -3.06 -11.19
N PHE A 457 -3.84 -4.02 -11.64
CA PHE A 457 -4.84 -3.84 -12.71
C PHE A 457 -6.29 -3.80 -12.19
N SER A 458 -6.46 -3.76 -10.87
CA SER A 458 -7.79 -3.72 -10.26
C SER A 458 -8.45 -2.34 -10.39
N ILE A 459 -9.79 -2.29 -10.45
CA ILE A 459 -10.59 -1.04 -10.48
C ILE A 459 -10.03 -0.03 -11.51
N PRO A 460 -9.80 -0.44 -12.78
CA PRO A 460 -9.08 0.36 -13.75
C PRO A 460 -9.92 1.48 -14.35
N SER A 461 -11.26 1.45 -14.24
CA SER A 461 -12.09 2.53 -14.78
C SER A 461 -12.20 3.69 -13.78
N HIS A 462 -12.47 3.41 -12.51
CA HIS A 462 -12.58 4.47 -11.50
C HIS A 462 -11.20 4.98 -11.04
N LEU A 463 -10.27 4.08 -10.71
CA LEU A 463 -8.96 4.42 -10.16
C LEU A 463 -7.85 4.14 -11.18
N GLY A 464 -7.83 4.85 -12.31
CA GLY A 464 -6.85 4.61 -13.37
C GLY A 464 -5.40 4.52 -12.86
N ARG A 465 -4.64 3.54 -13.37
CA ARG A 465 -3.20 3.42 -13.11
C ARG A 465 -2.46 4.64 -13.68
N LEU A 466 -1.31 4.98 -13.11
CA LEU A 466 -0.41 6.01 -13.64
C LEU A 466 -0.14 5.78 -15.13
N SER A 467 -0.55 6.74 -15.96
CA SER A 467 -0.11 6.82 -17.36
C SER A 467 1.35 7.25 -17.40
N ARG A 468 2.15 6.67 -18.28
CA ARG A 468 3.58 6.97 -18.42
C ARG A 468 3.91 7.42 -19.83
N GLN A 469 4.86 8.34 -19.94
CA GLN A 469 5.45 8.74 -21.22
C GLN A 469 6.44 7.68 -21.73
N SER A 470 6.97 7.89 -22.94
CA SER A 470 7.93 6.98 -23.57
C SER A 470 9.25 6.84 -22.81
N ASP A 471 9.61 7.81 -21.98
CA ASP A 471 10.78 7.80 -21.10
C ASP A 471 10.51 7.07 -19.75
N GLY A 472 9.29 6.57 -19.55
CA GLY A 472 8.88 5.86 -18.34
C GLY A 472 8.43 6.77 -17.20
N ARG A 473 8.46 8.09 -17.34
CA ARG A 473 8.00 9.02 -16.29
C ARG A 473 6.48 9.12 -16.26
N GLY A 474 5.94 9.30 -15.06
CA GLY A 474 4.51 9.50 -14.85
C GLY A 474 3.99 10.74 -15.56
N GLU A 475 2.82 10.63 -16.17
CA GLU A 475 2.15 11.72 -16.87
C GLU A 475 0.89 12.16 -16.12
N PHE A 476 -0.05 11.24 -15.86
CA PHE A 476 -1.28 11.53 -15.13
C PHE A 476 -1.96 10.28 -14.58
N TYR A 477 -2.82 10.48 -13.59
CA TYR A 477 -3.85 9.52 -13.18
C TYR A 477 -5.20 10.01 -13.69
N ASN A 478 -6.03 9.09 -14.17
CA ASN A 478 -7.40 9.40 -14.59
C ASN A 478 -8.38 8.80 -13.57
N ILE A 479 -9.11 9.66 -12.87
CA ILE A 479 -10.11 9.26 -11.88
C ILE A 479 -11.50 9.52 -12.45
N ARG A 480 -12.26 8.47 -12.70
CA ARG A 480 -13.63 8.60 -13.22
C ARG A 480 -14.62 8.81 -12.07
N LEU A 481 -15.41 9.87 -12.13
CA LEU A 481 -16.37 10.27 -11.08
C LEU A 481 -17.78 10.41 -11.64
N THR A 482 -18.12 9.63 -12.66
CA THR A 482 -19.37 9.79 -13.42
C THR A 482 -20.59 9.55 -12.53
N GLN A 483 -20.61 8.42 -11.81
CA GLN A 483 -21.74 8.13 -10.95
C GLN A 483 -21.79 9.05 -9.73
N HIS A 484 -20.62 9.40 -9.18
CA HIS A 484 -20.53 10.35 -8.08
C HIS A 484 -21.13 11.72 -8.45
N VAL A 485 -20.78 12.27 -9.61
CA VAL A 485 -21.35 13.54 -10.11
C VAL A 485 -22.85 13.41 -10.37
N ILE A 486 -23.33 12.32 -10.97
CA ILE A 486 -24.77 12.08 -11.17
C ILE A 486 -25.53 12.13 -9.84
N ASN A 487 -25.04 11.40 -8.83
CA ASN A 487 -25.68 11.36 -7.51
C ASN A 487 -25.68 12.75 -6.86
N LEU A 488 -24.60 13.52 -7.02
CA LEU A 488 -24.48 14.86 -6.47
C LEU A 488 -25.46 15.86 -7.12
N LEU A 489 -25.60 15.80 -8.45
CA LEU A 489 -26.54 16.65 -9.21
C LEU A 489 -28.00 16.26 -8.96
N ASN A 490 -28.29 14.98 -8.72
CA ASN A 490 -29.64 14.53 -8.34
C ASN A 490 -30.00 14.84 -6.89
N GLY A 491 -29.01 15.19 -6.05
CA GLY A 491 -29.21 15.40 -4.61
C GLY A 491 -29.30 14.11 -3.81
N ASP A 492 -28.80 13.00 -4.35
CA ASP A 492 -28.73 11.70 -3.68
C ASP A 492 -27.56 11.63 -2.67
N THR A 493 -26.56 12.51 -2.84
CA THR A 493 -25.38 12.63 -1.96
C THR A 493 -25.03 14.09 -1.69
N ASP A 494 -24.40 14.34 -0.53
CA ASP A 494 -23.85 15.66 -0.18
C ASP A 494 -22.59 15.99 -1.01
N ASN A 495 -22.26 17.29 -1.12
CA ASN A 495 -20.98 17.73 -1.70
C ASN A 495 -19.84 17.46 -0.70
N ILE A 496 -19.38 16.21 -0.69
CA ILE A 496 -18.29 15.76 0.18
C ILE A 496 -16.93 16.22 -0.35
N LYS A 497 -15.97 16.34 0.56
CA LYS A 497 -14.56 16.50 0.17
C LYS A 497 -13.95 15.13 -0.13
N ILE A 498 -13.19 15.06 -1.21
CA ILE A 498 -12.52 13.84 -1.65
C ILE A 498 -11.08 13.86 -1.15
N GLY A 499 -10.68 12.83 -0.41
CA GLY A 499 -9.28 12.57 -0.08
C GLY A 499 -8.59 11.85 -1.22
N VAL A 500 -7.35 12.23 -1.52
CA VAL A 500 -6.49 11.56 -2.51
C VAL A 500 -5.19 11.16 -1.84
N ALA A 501 -4.88 9.86 -1.85
CA ALA A 501 -3.70 9.32 -1.21
C ALA A 501 -2.99 8.29 -2.11
N VAL A 502 -1.70 8.05 -1.88
CA VAL A 502 -0.99 6.96 -2.56
C VAL A 502 -1.52 5.60 -2.11
N SER A 503 -1.41 4.59 -2.96
CA SER A 503 -1.78 3.23 -2.58
C SER A 503 -0.92 2.20 -3.29
N GLN A 504 -0.43 1.19 -2.56
CA GLN A 504 0.19 0.00 -3.17
C GLN A 504 -0.86 -1.01 -3.67
N ASN A 505 -2.11 -0.92 -3.19
CA ASN A 505 -3.16 -1.86 -3.53
C ASN A 505 -4.54 -1.23 -3.34
N VAL A 506 -5.21 -0.91 -4.44
CA VAL A 506 -6.54 -0.28 -4.43
C VAL A 506 -7.69 -1.21 -4.03
N ASN A 507 -7.43 -2.50 -3.84
CA ASN A 507 -8.41 -3.42 -3.24
C ASN A 507 -8.47 -3.29 -1.72
N SER A 508 -7.49 -2.64 -1.10
CA SER A 508 -7.43 -2.49 0.35
C SER A 508 -8.22 -1.24 0.77
N THR A 509 -9.51 -1.43 1.02
CA THR A 509 -10.46 -0.37 1.41
C THR A 509 -10.55 -0.15 2.93
N THR A 510 -9.83 -0.97 3.70
CA THR A 510 -9.73 -0.89 5.15
C THR A 510 -9.18 0.46 5.60
N LEU A 511 -9.64 0.94 6.75
CA LEU A 511 -9.39 2.29 7.23
C LEU A 511 -8.51 2.29 8.48
N ALA A 512 -7.74 3.37 8.60
CA ALA A 512 -6.99 3.73 9.78
C ALA A 512 -7.23 5.22 10.09
N ILE A 513 -6.58 5.70 11.15
CA ILE A 513 -6.66 7.08 11.59
C ILE A 513 -5.28 7.71 11.65
N GLY A 514 -5.20 9.00 11.37
CA GLY A 514 -4.01 9.81 11.57
C GLY A 514 -4.37 11.17 12.14
N ASP A 515 -3.40 11.82 12.77
CA ASP A 515 -3.55 13.17 13.30
C ASP A 515 -2.82 14.13 12.39
N THR A 516 -3.50 15.19 11.97
CA THR A 516 -2.92 16.34 11.28
C THR A 516 -2.77 17.50 12.28
N PRO A 517 -2.06 18.59 11.94
CA PRO A 517 -1.99 19.77 12.81
C PRO A 517 -3.34 20.39 13.16
N GLU A 518 -4.37 20.18 12.34
CA GLU A 518 -5.68 20.84 12.50
C GLU A 518 -6.83 19.89 12.88
N LYS A 519 -6.69 18.59 12.62
CA LYS A 519 -7.73 17.58 12.88
C LYS A 519 -7.09 16.29 13.40
N GLU A 520 -7.52 15.87 14.58
CA GLU A 520 -7.21 14.54 15.12
C GLU A 520 -8.13 13.48 14.51
N ARG A 521 -7.63 12.25 14.44
CA ARG A 521 -8.38 11.07 13.96
C ARG A 521 -8.96 11.24 12.54
N GLU A 522 -8.24 11.91 11.66
CA GLU A 522 -8.55 11.95 10.23
C GLU A 522 -8.50 10.52 9.67
N VAL A 523 -9.54 10.12 8.94
CA VAL A 523 -9.67 8.78 8.39
C VAL A 523 -8.85 8.68 7.10
N ILE A 524 -8.07 7.61 6.97
CA ILE A 524 -7.19 7.38 5.81
C ILE A 524 -7.18 5.89 5.47
N PRO A 525 -7.11 5.50 4.18
CA PRO A 525 -6.93 4.11 3.79
C PRO A 525 -5.64 3.52 4.38
N THR A 526 -5.72 2.29 4.91
CA THR A 526 -4.54 1.58 5.43
C THR A 526 -3.46 1.38 4.37
N SER A 527 -3.87 1.27 3.10
CA SER A 527 -2.99 1.16 1.94
C SER A 527 -2.02 2.34 1.82
N SER A 528 -2.44 3.55 2.18
CA SER A 528 -1.58 4.74 2.15
C SER A 528 -0.50 4.69 3.22
N ILE A 529 -0.83 4.20 4.42
CA ILE A 529 0.13 4.11 5.53
C ILE A 529 1.23 3.08 5.24
N VAL A 530 0.88 1.97 4.59
CA VAL A 530 1.87 0.94 4.22
C VAL A 530 2.59 1.24 2.91
N SER A 531 2.24 2.33 2.22
CA SER A 531 2.94 2.79 1.03
C SER A 531 4.18 3.59 1.43
N HIS A 532 5.26 3.47 0.68
CA HIS A 532 6.51 4.19 0.98
C HIS A 532 6.83 5.29 -0.04
N GLU A 533 6.28 5.18 -1.26
CA GLU A 533 6.48 6.11 -2.38
C GLU A 533 5.68 7.41 -2.23
N GLY A 534 6.04 8.41 -3.05
CA GLY A 534 5.34 9.68 -3.18
C GLY A 534 5.30 10.21 -4.61
N THR A 535 4.37 11.12 -4.87
CA THR A 535 4.27 11.85 -6.14
C THR A 535 3.81 13.29 -5.89
N ILE A 536 4.16 14.21 -6.78
CA ILE A 536 3.69 15.58 -6.76
C ILE A 536 2.80 15.77 -7.99
N LEU A 537 1.58 16.27 -7.77
CA LEU A 537 0.61 16.51 -8.82
C LEU A 537 0.41 18.01 -9.00
N TYR A 538 0.05 18.42 -10.21
CA TYR A 538 -0.44 19.78 -10.44
C TYR A 538 -1.80 19.96 -9.77
N GLY A 539 -1.94 21.06 -9.03
CA GLY A 539 -3.21 21.46 -8.43
C GLY A 539 -4.00 22.41 -9.32
N ASN A 540 -4.83 23.24 -8.71
CA ASN A 540 -5.72 24.19 -9.39
C ASN A 540 -5.25 25.66 -9.31
N GLY A 541 -4.05 25.91 -8.74
CA GLY A 541 -3.47 27.24 -8.62
C GLY A 541 -3.27 27.99 -9.94
N ASN A 542 -3.26 29.32 -9.88
CA ASN A 542 -3.27 30.20 -11.06
C ASN A 542 -2.02 30.07 -11.95
N ASP A 543 -0.87 29.77 -11.37
CA ASP A 543 0.41 29.67 -12.08
C ASP A 543 0.62 28.28 -12.73
N VAL A 544 -0.33 27.35 -12.55
CA VAL A 544 -0.30 26.03 -13.20
C VAL A 544 -0.70 26.17 -14.68
N PRO A 545 0.04 25.55 -15.63
CA PRO A 545 -0.31 25.55 -17.04
C PRO A 545 -1.72 25.01 -17.28
N GLU A 546 -2.52 25.70 -18.11
CA GLU A 546 -3.94 25.40 -18.31
C GLU A 546 -4.19 23.93 -18.72
N SER A 547 -3.35 23.36 -19.57
CA SER A 547 -3.46 21.96 -20.03
C SER A 547 -3.09 20.90 -18.98
N LYS A 548 -2.52 21.31 -17.85
CA LYS A 548 -2.11 20.44 -16.74
C LYS A 548 -2.82 20.76 -15.43
N ARG A 549 -3.58 21.86 -15.40
CA ARG A 549 -4.34 22.31 -14.23
C ARG A 549 -5.40 21.29 -13.87
N LEU A 550 -5.56 21.07 -12.57
CA LEU A 550 -6.61 20.22 -12.04
C LEU A 550 -7.99 20.75 -12.47
N GLN A 551 -8.73 19.93 -13.22
CA GLN A 551 -10.07 20.22 -13.69
C GLN A 551 -10.90 18.94 -13.67
N LEU A 552 -12.19 19.08 -13.36
CA LEU A 552 -13.19 18.04 -13.56
C LEU A 552 -13.85 18.27 -14.92
N GLU A 553 -13.55 17.39 -15.88
CA GLU A 553 -14.17 17.40 -17.20
C GLU A 553 -15.48 16.60 -17.15
N ILE A 554 -16.62 17.26 -17.37
CA ILE A 554 -17.95 16.66 -17.40
C ILE A 554 -18.45 16.68 -18.84
N LEU A 555 -18.52 15.51 -19.46
CA LEU A 555 -19.17 15.31 -20.76
C LEU A 555 -20.64 15.04 -20.51
N TYR A 556 -21.51 15.82 -21.15
CA TYR A 556 -22.94 15.72 -20.97
C TYR A 556 -23.71 15.89 -22.27
N THR A 557 -24.95 15.39 -22.26
CA THR A 557 -25.93 15.64 -23.30
C THR A 557 -27.01 16.58 -22.76
N SER A 558 -27.31 17.62 -23.52
CA SER A 558 -28.40 18.56 -23.25
C SER A 558 -29.34 18.66 -24.44
N GLU A 559 -30.57 19.15 -24.20
CA GLU A 559 -31.44 19.58 -25.30
C GLU A 559 -30.83 20.81 -25.97
N LYS A 560 -30.98 20.92 -27.30
CA LYS A 560 -30.59 22.12 -28.04
C LYS A 560 -31.51 23.27 -27.66
N ASP A 561 -30.93 24.43 -27.36
CA ASP A 561 -31.68 25.68 -27.29
C ASP A 561 -32.23 26.00 -28.68
N ASN A 562 -33.57 26.03 -28.81
CA ASN A 562 -34.27 26.36 -30.06
C ASN A 562 -34.22 27.85 -30.42
#